data_AF-A0A5J5G9L5-F1
#
_entry.id   AF-A0A5J5G9L5-F1
#
_cell.length_a   1.000
_cell.length_b   1.000
_cell.length_c   1.000
_cell.angle_alpha   90.00
_cell.angle_beta   90.00
_cell.angle_gamma   90.00
#
_symmetry.space_group_name_H-M   'P 1'
#
loop_
_entity.id
_entity.type
_entity.pdbx_description
1 polymer ?
#
loop_
_entity_poly.entity_id
_entity_poly.type
_entity_poly.pdbx_seq_one_letter_code
_entity_poly.pdbx_strand_id
1 'polypeptide(L)'
;MGVKHGRDYGDILVDFTRAVGRIPDSYLFFEMEPEEWRELPEESKQEVWEALAEDLFFALGDEPVIHVGSGVVIYDKEAHRINILAGDEDLESVSLI
;
A
#
# COMPACT_ATOMS: atom_id res chain seq x y z
N MET A 1 6.49 -10.37 -11.27
CA MET A 1 5.32 -11.22 -10.85
C MET A 1 5.02 -10.86 -9.41
N GLY A 2 3.74 -10.67 -9.02
CA GLY A 2 3.37 -10.14 -7.70
C GLY A 2 3.86 -10.94 -6.49
N VAL A 3 3.66 -10.35 -5.31
CA VAL A 3 4.04 -10.91 -4.01
C VAL A 3 3.49 -12.34 -3.83
N LYS A 4 4.28 -13.23 -3.23
CA LYS A 4 3.83 -14.60 -2.94
C LYS A 4 2.97 -14.59 -1.69
N HIS A 5 1.81 -15.23 -1.75
CA HIS A 5 0.88 -15.30 -0.64
C HIS A 5 0.27 -16.70 -0.51
N GLY A 6 -0.16 -17.04 0.70
CA GLY A 6 -0.81 -18.30 1.06
C GLY A 6 -2.26 -18.17 1.53
N ARG A 7 -2.73 -16.93 1.82
CA ARG A 7 -4.15 -16.63 2.10
C ARG A 7 -4.83 -15.94 0.90
N ASP A 8 -6.15 -15.76 1.01
CA ASP A 8 -6.97 -15.20 -0.06
C ASP A 8 -6.47 -13.82 -0.50
N TYR A 9 -6.35 -13.63 -1.81
CA TYR A 9 -5.83 -12.37 -2.38
C TYR A 9 -6.76 -11.19 -2.10
N GLY A 10 -8.08 -11.40 -2.15
CA GLY A 10 -9.05 -10.33 -1.88
C GLY A 10 -8.94 -9.84 -0.44
N ASP A 11 -8.83 -10.77 0.52
CA ASP A 11 -8.63 -10.42 1.94
C ASP A 11 -7.31 -9.67 2.17
N ILE A 12 -6.21 -10.12 1.52
CA ILE A 12 -4.92 -9.40 1.56
C ILE A 12 -5.06 -8.00 1.00
N LEU A 13 -5.71 -7.86 -0.14
CA LEU A 13 -5.86 -6.58 -0.82
C LEU A 13 -6.67 -5.61 0.04
N VAL A 14 -7.76 -6.06 0.67
CA VAL A 14 -8.54 -5.23 1.61
C VAL A 14 -7.70 -4.74 2.79
N ASP A 15 -6.93 -5.64 3.41
CA ASP A 15 -6.04 -5.27 4.52
C ASP A 15 -4.93 -4.32 4.05
N PHE A 16 -4.41 -4.55 2.85
CA PHE A 16 -3.33 -3.75 2.29
C PHE A 16 -3.78 -2.36 1.85
N THR A 17 -4.93 -2.24 1.21
CA THR A 17 -5.63 -0.97 0.93
C THR A 17 -5.78 -0.13 2.19
N ARG A 18 -6.22 -0.75 3.29
CA ARG A 18 -6.35 -0.06 4.59
C ARG A 18 -5.00 0.39 5.14
N ALA A 19 -3.96 -0.42 4.99
CA ALA A 19 -2.63 -0.10 5.47
C ALA A 19 -2.00 1.05 4.67
N VAL A 20 -2.08 1.04 3.34
CA VAL A 20 -1.55 2.12 2.49
C VAL A 20 -2.33 3.41 2.66
N GLY A 21 -3.64 3.32 2.95
CA GLY A 21 -4.47 4.49 3.25
C GLY A 21 -4.08 5.23 4.53
N ARG A 22 -3.23 4.64 5.39
CA ARG A 22 -2.65 5.35 6.55
C ARG A 22 -1.49 6.27 6.18
N ILE A 23 -0.90 6.11 5.00
CA ILE A 23 0.13 7.02 4.52
C ILE A 23 -0.58 8.31 4.09
N PRO A 24 -0.32 9.45 4.76
CA PRO A 24 -1.13 10.67 4.59
C PRO A 24 -1.02 11.25 3.18
N ASP A 25 0.10 11.02 2.50
CA ASP A 25 0.43 11.52 1.18
C ASP A 25 0.60 10.40 0.15
N SER A 26 -0.12 9.28 0.35
CA SER A 26 -0.09 8.12 -0.56
C SER A 26 -0.48 8.47 -2.00
N TYR A 27 -1.36 9.46 -2.17
CA TYR A 27 -1.85 9.95 -3.46
C TYR A 27 -0.73 10.54 -4.35
N LEU A 28 0.39 10.96 -3.75
CA LEU A 28 1.56 11.44 -4.50
C LEU A 28 2.20 10.35 -5.37
N PHE A 29 1.97 9.08 -5.06
CA PHE A 29 2.43 7.96 -5.90
C PHE A 29 1.84 8.01 -7.31
N PHE A 30 0.62 8.53 -7.45
CA PHE A 30 -0.04 8.74 -8.74
C PHE A 30 0.18 10.16 -9.30
N GLU A 31 1.17 10.89 -8.78
CA GLU A 31 1.45 12.28 -9.16
C GLU A 31 0.23 13.22 -9.01
N MET A 32 -0.68 12.89 -8.07
CA MET A 32 -1.90 13.64 -7.84
C MET A 32 -1.64 14.85 -6.96
N GLU A 33 -2.23 15.99 -7.29
CA GLU A 33 -2.07 17.23 -6.53
C GLU A 33 -2.83 17.15 -5.18
N PRO A 34 -2.30 17.74 -4.09
CA PRO A 34 -2.97 17.73 -2.78
C PRO A 34 -4.36 18.38 -2.78
N GLU A 35 -4.58 19.40 -3.62
CA GLU A 35 -5.89 20.03 -3.79
C GLU A 35 -6.90 19.06 -4.38
N GLU A 36 -6.53 18.35 -5.45
CA GLU A 36 -7.36 17.35 -6.11
C GLU A 36 -7.72 16.23 -5.12
N TRP A 37 -6.75 15.73 -4.37
CA TRP A 37 -6.99 14.74 -3.33
C TRP A 37 -7.95 15.24 -2.24
N ARG A 38 -7.83 16.49 -1.79
CA ARG A 38 -8.73 17.03 -0.75
C ARG A 38 -10.17 17.12 -1.23
N GLU A 39 -10.38 17.48 -2.50
CA GLU A 39 -11.70 17.61 -3.11
C GLU A 39 -12.35 16.27 -3.48
N LEU A 40 -11.58 15.18 -3.55
CA LEU A 40 -12.11 13.85 -3.83
C LEU A 40 -13.08 13.35 -2.73
N PRO A 41 -14.25 12.83 -3.12
CA PRO A 41 -15.14 12.09 -2.22
C PRO A 41 -14.43 10.89 -1.59
N GLU A 42 -14.89 10.48 -0.41
CA GLU A 42 -14.32 9.34 0.31
C GLU A 42 -14.38 8.03 -0.48
N GLU A 43 -15.46 7.80 -1.23
CA GLU A 43 -15.60 6.64 -2.13
C GLU A 43 -14.52 6.63 -3.22
N SER A 44 -14.23 7.77 -3.83
CA SER A 44 -13.17 7.88 -4.85
C SER A 44 -11.77 7.75 -4.24
N LYS A 45 -11.56 8.22 -3.00
CA LYS A 45 -10.30 8.00 -2.27
C LYS A 45 -10.06 6.51 -2.00
N GLN A 46 -11.13 5.79 -1.66
CA GLN A 46 -11.09 4.35 -1.47
C GLN A 46 -10.66 3.63 -2.75
N GLU A 47 -11.21 4.00 -3.91
CA GLU A 47 -10.79 3.46 -5.20
C GLU A 47 -9.31 3.73 -5.50
N VAL A 48 -8.81 4.93 -5.18
CA VAL A 48 -7.38 5.27 -5.36
C VAL A 48 -6.49 4.41 -4.47
N TRP A 49 -6.87 4.17 -3.21
CA TRP A 49 -6.10 3.29 -2.33
C TRP A 49 -6.14 1.83 -2.77
N GLU A 50 -7.26 1.36 -3.31
CA GLU A 50 -7.37 0.02 -3.86
C GLU A 50 -6.46 -0.15 -5.07
N ALA A 51 -6.48 0.79 -6.01
CA ALA A 51 -5.56 0.81 -7.15
C ALA A 51 -4.09 0.85 -6.69
N LEU A 52 -3.77 1.68 -5.69
CA LEU A 52 -2.42 1.76 -5.13
C LEU A 52 -1.98 0.43 -4.53
N ALA A 53 -2.84 -0.23 -3.75
CA ALA A 53 -2.53 -1.50 -3.13
C ALA A 53 -2.30 -2.59 -4.18
N GLU A 54 -3.10 -2.63 -5.25
CA GLU A 54 -2.88 -3.55 -6.37
C GLU A 54 -1.51 -3.31 -7.03
N ASP A 55 -1.23 -2.07 -7.44
CA ASP A 55 0.02 -1.71 -8.11
C ASP A 55 1.25 -2.03 -7.25
N LEU A 56 1.21 -1.68 -5.97
CA LEU A 56 2.27 -2.00 -5.02
C LEU A 56 2.42 -3.51 -4.84
N PHE A 57 1.32 -4.27 -4.74
CA PHE A 57 1.40 -5.71 -4.57
C PHE A 57 2.08 -6.39 -5.76
N PHE A 58 1.79 -5.93 -6.97
CA PHE A 58 2.46 -6.41 -8.17
C PHE A 58 3.94 -6.00 -8.21
N ALA A 59 4.22 -4.72 -7.98
CA ALA A 59 5.58 -4.17 -8.02
C ALA A 59 6.50 -4.77 -6.94
N LEU A 60 5.98 -4.97 -5.72
CA LEU A 60 6.72 -5.56 -4.59
C LEU A 60 7.24 -6.97 -4.85
N GLY A 61 6.60 -7.70 -5.77
CA GLY A 61 7.06 -9.02 -6.17
C GLY A 61 8.44 -8.98 -6.86
N ASP A 62 8.71 -7.91 -7.59
CA ASP A 62 9.98 -7.69 -8.31
C ASP A 62 10.92 -6.75 -7.53
N GLU A 63 10.42 -5.65 -6.97
CA GLU A 63 11.17 -4.68 -6.15
C GLU A 63 10.65 -4.69 -4.69
N PRO A 64 11.37 -5.30 -3.73
CA PRO A 64 10.82 -5.58 -2.39
C PRO A 64 10.66 -4.35 -1.50
N VAL A 65 11.10 -3.16 -1.93
CA VAL A 65 11.01 -1.91 -1.17
C VAL A 65 10.58 -0.81 -2.11
N ILE A 66 9.43 -0.18 -1.84
CA ILE A 66 8.86 0.88 -2.68
C ILE A 66 8.54 2.09 -1.80
N HIS A 67 8.91 3.29 -2.25
CA HIS A 67 8.59 4.53 -1.56
C HIS A 67 7.25 5.08 -2.06
N VAL A 68 6.40 5.51 -1.12
CA VAL A 68 5.03 5.97 -1.39
C VAL A 68 4.79 7.23 -0.56
N GLY A 69 4.87 8.41 -1.21
CA GLY A 69 4.84 9.68 -0.49
C GLY A 69 5.94 9.75 0.57
N SER A 70 5.53 9.96 1.82
CA SER A 70 6.39 9.97 3.02
C SER A 70 6.62 8.59 3.64
N GLY A 71 5.93 7.57 3.14
CA GLY A 71 6.02 6.19 3.61
C GLY A 71 6.93 5.30 2.76
N VAL A 72 7.28 4.15 3.32
CA VAL A 72 7.96 3.06 2.62
C VAL A 72 7.23 1.75 2.86
N VAL A 73 7.02 1.00 1.77
CA VAL A 73 6.37 -0.30 1.79
C VAL A 73 7.40 -1.37 1.50
N ILE A 74 7.50 -2.36 2.38
CA ILE A 74 8.56 -3.37 2.39
C ILE A 74 7.93 -4.76 2.35
N TYR A 75 8.24 -5.54 1.34
CA TYR A 75 7.89 -6.96 1.29
C TYR A 75 8.95 -7.80 1.97
N ASP A 76 8.64 -8.27 3.18
CA ASP A 76 9.43 -9.20 3.96
C ASP A 76 9.05 -10.65 3.58
N LYS A 77 9.84 -11.20 2.64
CA LYS A 77 9.68 -12.57 2.12
C LYS A 77 9.88 -13.64 3.19
N GLU A 78 10.73 -13.39 4.19
CA GLU A 78 11.07 -14.38 5.23
C GLU A 78 9.96 -14.50 6.26
N ALA A 79 9.33 -13.36 6.61
CA ALA A 79 8.22 -13.33 7.55
C ALA A 79 6.83 -13.37 6.89
N HIS A 80 6.76 -13.51 5.56
CA HIS A 80 5.52 -13.56 4.78
C HIS A 80 4.58 -12.37 5.08
N ARG A 81 5.12 -11.15 5.07
CA ARG A 81 4.35 -9.93 5.35
C ARG A 81 4.78 -8.75 4.51
N ILE A 82 3.89 -7.78 4.39
CA ILE A 82 4.19 -6.45 3.84
C ILE A 82 4.16 -5.46 5.01
N ASN A 83 5.25 -4.74 5.24
CA ASN A 83 5.35 -3.73 6.29
C ASN A 83 5.21 -2.34 5.68
N ILE A 84 4.49 -1.45 6.36
CA ILE A 84 4.29 -0.07 5.97
C ILE A 84 4.89 0.79 7.07
N LEU A 85 5.89 1.58 6.72
CA LEU A 85 6.57 2.51 7.62
C LEU A 85 6.31 3.95 7.16
N ALA A 86 6.19 4.89 8.09
CA ALA A 86 6.23 6.33 7.77
C ALA A 86 7.12 7.06 8.78
N GLY A 87 8.18 7.70 8.28
CA GLY A 87 9.23 8.25 9.14
C GLY A 87 9.92 7.15 9.96
N ASP A 88 9.94 7.32 11.29
CA ASP A 88 10.49 6.36 12.26
C ASP A 88 9.42 5.41 12.84
N GLU A 89 8.16 5.52 12.43
CA GLU A 89 7.04 4.73 12.97
C GLU A 89 6.64 3.60 12.03
N ASP A 90 6.43 2.40 12.60
CA ASP A 90 5.77 1.29 11.93
C ASP A 90 4.26 1.54 11.96
N LEU A 91 3.69 1.83 10.79
CA LEU A 91 2.27 2.19 10.69
C LEU A 91 1.38 0.97 10.78
N GLU A 92 1.74 -0.09 10.05
CA GLU A 92 0.96 -1.34 9.97
C GLU A 92 1.78 -2.44 9.27
N SER A 93 1.40 -3.70 9.49
CA SER A 93 1.92 -4.84 8.75
C SER A 93 0.79 -5.78 8.29
N VAL A 94 0.86 -6.28 7.06
CA VAL A 94 -0.14 -7.16 6.45
C VAL A 94 0.43 -8.57 6.33
N SER A 95 -0.20 -9.55 7.00
CA SER A 95 0.15 -10.96 6.83
C SER A 95 -0.25 -11.47 5.45
N LEU A 96 0.59 -12.31 4.85
CA LEU A 96 0.33 -12.95 3.55
C LEU A 96 -0.07 -14.43 3.68
N ILE A 97 -0.08 -14.96 4.90
CA ILE A 97 -0.47 -16.34 5.24
C ILE A 97 -1.46 -16.35 6.40
#